data_AF-A0A651F744-F1
#
_entry.id   AF-A0A651F744-F1
#
_cell.length_a   1.000
_cell.length_b   1.000
_cell.length_c   1.000
_cell.angle_alpha   90.00
_cell.angle_beta   90.00
_cell.angle_gamma   90.00
#
_symmetry.space_group_name_H-M   'P 1'
#
loop_
_entity.id
_entity.type
_entity.pdbx_description
1 polymer ?
#
loop_
_entity_poly.entity_id
_entity_poly.type
_entity_poly.pdbx_seq_one_letter_code
_entity_poly.pdbx_strand_id
1 'polypeptide(L)'
;MNPAEAPEGERDSLKTETRGIFFQPITTYVSRPAVNLLSGSTVGAVITASQDGSPSVSLPESDGQTSNPLNIALTDDGSPIFTETTDQRGNKVWELRRENPDSDEPGPVLASITVDGRGNPSAEAGSGLSTRKTTIREPGSTITTNNIYNRMFSLHGTIMVFLFIIPSIPAALGNIFLPIMIGAKDVAFPRLNLMSWYIYVFGGIFALYSVIAGGVETGWTFYTPYSTTTDWGSVTSMLLAAFILGFSSIFTGMNFIVTVHKLRVPGMGWFDMPLFIWALYATAIIQVLATPVLGITLMMLVFERMFGIGIFDPALGGDPVLFQHFFWFYSHPAVYIMILPAFGVISEMLAVHCRKRIFGYRAIAFSSIAIAAISFLVWAHHMFTAASPVANVIFSALTFLVAIPTAIKVFNWIATMYKGSIAWTTPMLYSAFFLFCFTIGGLTGPPLATLSTDIHLHDTYFVVAHFHYVMMGGTVLAFIGALHHWWPKFTGKMYNEFWGQIAGWTVFVGFNVTFFIQFFMGTQGMPRRYATYSPEFELMHKISTFGSWLLAIGFLIHLVVFAHSVFAGRKAPRNPWGGLSLEWETESPPLEHNFAREPVLTHGPYDYDTVVPPHYDPALYPLPERSDNAPSHH
;
A
#
# COMPACT_ATOMS: atom_id res chain seq x y z
N MET A 1 -16.57 33.08 -21.74
CA MET A 1 -16.56 34.55 -21.58
C MET A 1 -15.19 35.07 -21.97
N ASN A 2 -15.13 36.19 -22.69
CA ASN A 2 -13.93 36.76 -23.30
C ASN A 2 -12.96 37.27 -22.21
N PRO A 3 -11.65 36.94 -22.21
CA PRO A 3 -10.76 37.16 -21.05
C PRO A 3 -10.17 38.59 -20.94
N ALA A 4 -10.73 39.57 -21.64
CA ALA A 4 -10.08 40.87 -21.83
C ALA A 4 -10.42 41.96 -20.79
N GLU A 5 -11.36 41.73 -19.86
CA GLU A 5 -11.88 42.80 -18.98
C GLU A 5 -11.82 42.51 -17.46
N ALA A 6 -10.81 41.78 -16.98
CA ALA A 6 -10.55 41.64 -15.54
C ALA A 6 -9.43 42.59 -15.05
N PRO A 7 -9.57 43.24 -13.87
CA PRO A 7 -8.58 44.19 -13.32
C PRO A 7 -7.22 43.53 -13.06
N GLU A 8 -6.13 44.31 -13.14
CA GLU A 8 -4.74 43.83 -13.07
C GLU A 8 -4.37 43.03 -11.80
N GLY A 9 -5.17 43.06 -10.73
CA GLY A 9 -4.97 42.27 -9.51
C GLY A 9 -5.38 40.79 -9.59
N GLU A 10 -6.24 40.40 -10.54
CA GLU A 10 -6.69 38.99 -10.70
C GLU A 10 -5.82 38.18 -11.68
N ARG A 11 -5.00 38.84 -12.50
CA ARG A 11 -4.14 38.14 -13.47
C ARG A 11 -2.93 37.45 -12.84
N ASP A 12 -2.52 37.86 -11.64
CA ASP A 12 -1.41 37.23 -10.91
C ASP A 12 -1.86 36.10 -9.98
N SER A 13 -3.08 36.12 -9.44
CA SER A 13 -3.61 34.98 -8.66
C SER A 13 -3.90 33.75 -9.54
N LEU A 14 -4.40 33.98 -10.76
CA LEU A 14 -4.69 32.92 -11.74
C LEU A 14 -3.44 32.27 -12.35
N LYS A 15 -2.27 32.92 -12.32
CA LYS A 15 -1.01 32.35 -12.84
C LYS A 15 -0.34 31.37 -11.88
N THR A 16 -0.67 31.44 -10.59
CA THR A 16 -0.17 30.53 -9.56
C THR A 16 -1.00 29.25 -9.39
N GLU A 17 -2.26 29.22 -9.83
CA GLU A 17 -3.16 28.08 -9.59
C GLU A 17 -3.08 26.93 -10.60
N THR A 18 -2.31 27.06 -11.70
CA THR A 18 -2.21 26.02 -12.73
C THR A 18 -0.88 25.28 -12.79
N ARG A 19 0.04 25.52 -11.85
CA ARG A 19 1.33 24.83 -11.79
C ARG A 19 1.35 23.79 -10.67
N GLY A 20 1.17 22.51 -11.04
CA GLY A 20 1.68 21.39 -10.24
C GLY A 20 0.64 20.50 -9.57
N ILE A 21 -0.39 20.05 -10.28
CA ILE A 21 -1.40 19.11 -9.74
C ILE A 21 -0.89 17.64 -9.70
N PHE A 22 0.22 17.31 -10.37
CA PHE A 22 0.62 15.91 -10.54
C PHE A 22 1.58 15.32 -9.50
N PHE A 23 2.16 16.10 -8.57
CA PHE A 23 3.27 15.61 -7.72
C PHE A 23 3.44 16.31 -6.36
N GLN A 24 2.36 16.69 -5.66
CA GLN A 24 2.47 17.02 -4.23
C GLN A 24 2.19 15.78 -3.36
N PRO A 25 2.92 15.54 -2.26
CA PRO A 25 2.46 14.64 -1.21
C PRO A 25 1.27 15.33 -0.55
N ILE A 26 0.13 14.68 -0.67
CA ILE A 26 -1.16 15.24 -0.32
C ILE A 26 -1.41 14.84 1.14
N THR A 27 -2.05 15.70 1.92
CA THR A 27 -2.30 15.57 3.37
C THR A 27 -3.82 15.90 3.71
N THR A 28 -4.56 15.18 4.62
CA THR A 28 -5.87 15.49 5.42
C THR A 28 -7.07 14.63 5.88
N TYR A 29 -7.53 14.89 7.11
CA TYR A 29 -8.33 14.06 8.03
C TYR A 29 -9.82 14.39 8.01
N VAL A 30 -10.65 13.54 8.65
CA VAL A 30 -11.67 13.96 9.67
C VAL A 30 -11.89 12.85 10.73
N SER A 31 -12.07 13.25 12.01
CA SER A 31 -12.71 12.47 13.09
C SER A 31 -13.63 13.38 13.95
N ARG A 32 -14.49 12.76 14.79
CA ARG A 32 -15.62 13.29 15.61
C ARG A 32 -15.42 14.67 16.30
N PRO A 33 -16.50 15.44 16.59
CA PRO A 33 -16.42 16.75 17.24
C PRO A 33 -16.01 16.64 18.72
N ALA A 34 -14.85 17.21 19.06
CA ALA A 34 -14.35 17.36 20.42
C ALA A 34 -13.63 18.71 20.56
N VAL A 35 -13.68 19.33 21.73
CA VAL A 35 -12.97 20.60 22.04
C VAL A 35 -12.01 20.36 23.20
N ASN A 36 -10.72 20.61 22.96
CA ASN A 36 -9.70 20.59 24.01
C ASN A 36 -9.52 22.01 24.57
N LEU A 37 -9.72 22.18 25.87
CA LEU A 37 -9.44 23.42 26.60
C LEU A 37 -8.06 23.32 27.25
N LEU A 38 -7.19 24.30 26.98
CA LEU A 38 -5.83 24.34 27.49
C LEU A 38 -5.71 25.36 28.63
N SER A 39 -4.94 25.01 29.67
CA SER A 39 -4.45 25.95 30.69
C SER A 39 -2.92 25.98 30.60
N GLY A 40 -2.34 27.06 30.06
CA GLY A 40 -0.92 27.10 29.73
C GLY A 40 -0.54 26.11 28.61
N SER A 41 0.46 25.26 28.85
CA SER A 41 0.95 24.23 27.90
C SER A 41 0.33 22.83 28.13
N THR A 42 -0.64 22.70 29.03
CA THR A 42 -1.21 21.42 29.46
C THR A 42 -2.69 21.35 29.11
N VAL A 43 -3.18 20.18 28.69
CA VAL A 43 -4.62 19.96 28.44
C VAL A 43 -5.36 20.06 29.78
N GLY A 44 -6.23 21.06 29.90
CA GLY A 44 -6.99 21.36 31.12
C GLY A 44 -8.37 20.71 31.18
N ALA A 45 -9.00 20.43 30.03
CA ALA A 45 -10.22 19.64 29.91
C ALA A 45 -10.47 19.20 28.45
N VAL A 46 -11.13 18.07 28.23
CA VAL A 46 -11.65 17.67 26.90
C VAL A 46 -13.16 17.57 26.98
N ILE A 47 -13.84 18.23 26.04
CA ILE A 47 -15.30 18.24 25.95
C ILE A 47 -15.70 17.40 24.75
N THR A 48 -16.54 16.40 24.98
CA THR A 48 -17.07 15.54 23.93
C THR A 48 -18.59 15.52 23.98
N ALA A 49 -19.22 15.49 22.81
CA ALA A 49 -20.64 15.21 22.69
C ALA A 49 -20.83 13.72 22.45
N SER A 50 -21.67 13.09 23.26
CA SER A 50 -22.16 11.73 23.02
C SER A 50 -23.07 11.68 21.78
N GLN A 51 -23.44 10.46 21.35
CA GLN A 51 -24.37 10.26 20.23
C GLN A 51 -25.81 10.72 20.53
N ASP A 52 -26.20 10.85 21.81
CA ASP A 52 -27.51 11.37 22.21
C ASP A 52 -27.50 12.90 22.45
N GLY A 53 -26.38 13.56 22.19
CA GLY A 53 -26.22 15.01 22.35
C GLY A 53 -25.98 15.47 23.78
N SER A 54 -25.79 14.54 24.74
CA SER A 54 -25.39 14.89 26.09
C SER A 54 -23.91 15.33 26.14
N PRO A 55 -23.60 16.45 26.81
CA PRO A 55 -22.23 16.92 26.94
C PRO A 55 -21.49 16.11 28.01
N SER A 56 -20.22 15.79 27.76
CA SER A 56 -19.32 15.22 28.76
C SER A 56 -17.99 15.96 28.77
N VAL A 57 -17.42 16.16 29.95
CA VAL A 57 -16.07 16.71 30.14
C VAL A 57 -15.20 15.66 30.82
N SER A 58 -14.03 15.41 30.27
CA SER A 58 -12.96 14.72 31.00
C SER A 58 -11.94 15.75 31.49
N LEU A 59 -11.78 15.84 32.81
CA LEU A 59 -10.71 16.60 33.46
C LEU A 59 -9.47 15.69 33.63
N PRO A 60 -8.24 16.25 33.58
CA PRO A 60 -7.04 15.47 33.86
C PRO A 60 -7.03 14.98 35.33
N GLU A 61 -6.72 13.71 35.56
CA GLU A 61 -6.52 13.16 36.90
C GLU A 61 -5.23 13.72 37.53
N SER A 62 -5.31 14.18 38.79
CA SER A 62 -4.13 14.48 39.62
C SER A 62 -4.20 13.73 40.95
N ASP A 63 -3.03 13.34 41.47
CA ASP A 63 -2.78 12.59 42.71
C ASP A 63 -3.51 13.15 43.96
N GLY A 64 -4.82 12.88 44.09
CA GLY A 64 -5.57 13.01 45.33
C GLY A 64 -6.25 14.36 45.61
N GLN A 65 -6.28 15.31 44.67
CA GLN A 65 -7.18 16.48 44.72
C GLN A 65 -7.68 16.79 43.31
N THR A 66 -8.98 17.05 43.15
CA THR A 66 -9.60 17.47 41.88
C THR A 66 -9.01 18.81 41.46
N SER A 67 -8.02 18.78 40.56
CA SER A 67 -7.51 20.01 39.97
C SER A 67 -8.61 20.60 39.07
N ASN A 68 -9.09 21.80 39.41
CA ASN A 68 -9.98 22.61 38.57
C ASN A 68 -9.16 23.74 37.91
N PRO A 69 -8.21 23.45 37.01
CA PRO A 69 -7.25 24.44 36.49
C PRO A 69 -7.90 25.51 35.60
N LEU A 70 -9.18 25.34 35.24
CA LEU A 70 -9.95 26.25 34.41
C LEU A 70 -10.95 27.10 35.24
N ASN A 71 -11.05 26.85 36.55
CA ASN A 71 -12.06 27.40 37.45
C ASN A 71 -13.49 27.22 36.88
N ILE A 72 -13.84 26.01 36.47
CA ILE A 72 -15.21 25.68 36.01
C ILE A 72 -16.14 25.47 37.20
N ALA A 73 -17.41 25.83 37.06
CA ALA A 73 -18.41 25.53 38.08
C ALA A 73 -18.63 24.00 38.17
N LEU A 74 -18.59 23.46 39.39
CA LEU A 74 -18.77 22.03 39.68
C LEU A 74 -19.96 21.84 40.64
N THR A 75 -20.66 20.72 40.53
CA THR A 75 -21.63 20.24 41.53
C THR A 75 -20.93 19.65 42.76
N ASP A 76 -21.69 19.35 43.82
CA ASP A 76 -21.16 18.78 45.08
C ASP A 76 -20.44 17.42 44.91
N ASP A 77 -20.73 16.69 43.82
CA ASP A 77 -20.06 15.44 43.45
C ASP A 77 -18.82 15.63 42.55
N GLY A 78 -18.45 16.90 42.28
CA GLY A 78 -17.29 17.26 41.47
C GLY A 78 -17.52 17.22 39.95
N SER A 79 -18.76 17.03 39.48
CA SER A 79 -19.07 17.03 38.05
C SER A 79 -19.26 18.46 37.48
N PRO A 80 -18.87 18.72 36.22
CA PRO A 80 -19.02 20.04 35.59
C PRO A 80 -20.48 20.45 35.39
N ILE A 81 -20.80 21.70 35.71
CA ILE A 81 -22.12 22.29 35.45
C ILE A 81 -22.15 22.86 34.03
N PHE A 82 -23.12 22.42 33.23
CA PHE A 82 -23.45 23.00 31.93
C PHE A 82 -24.73 23.83 32.02
N THR A 83 -24.74 24.99 31.38
CA THR A 83 -25.97 25.78 31.19
C THR A 83 -26.60 25.41 29.85
N GLU A 84 -27.82 24.86 29.86
CA GLU A 84 -28.60 24.63 28.63
C GLU A 84 -29.28 25.93 28.21
N THR A 85 -29.09 26.32 26.95
CA THR A 85 -29.73 27.46 26.29
C THR A 85 -30.26 27.04 24.92
N THR A 86 -31.02 27.93 24.27
CA THR A 86 -31.49 27.72 22.90
C THR A 86 -31.01 28.88 22.04
N ASP A 87 -30.35 28.57 20.91
CA ASP A 87 -29.88 29.61 20.01
C ASP A 87 -31.02 30.25 19.19
N GLN A 88 -30.71 31.31 18.44
CA GLN A 88 -31.68 32.01 17.59
C GLN A 88 -32.28 31.13 16.47
N ARG A 89 -31.72 29.94 16.22
CA ARG A 89 -32.16 28.97 15.21
C ARG A 89 -32.96 27.81 15.83
N GLY A 90 -33.18 27.81 17.14
CA GLY A 90 -33.92 26.77 17.85
C GLY A 90 -33.09 25.54 18.22
N ASN A 91 -31.76 25.60 18.11
CA ASN A 91 -30.86 24.50 18.47
C ASN A 91 -30.62 24.47 19.98
N LYS A 92 -30.43 23.28 20.55
CA LYS A 92 -30.04 23.13 21.96
C LYS A 92 -28.54 23.41 22.09
N VAL A 93 -28.17 24.30 23.01
CA VAL A 93 -26.79 24.69 23.26
C VAL A 93 -26.43 24.44 24.72
N TRP A 94 -25.40 23.66 24.98
CA TRP A 94 -24.85 23.43 26.32
C TRP A 94 -23.58 24.22 26.49
N GLU A 95 -23.54 25.18 27.41
CA GLU A 95 -22.38 26.03 27.65
C GLU A 95 -21.65 25.63 28.93
N LEU A 96 -20.35 25.39 28.83
CA LEU A 96 -19.44 25.27 29.98
C LEU A 96 -18.86 26.65 30.28
N ARG A 97 -19.01 27.14 31.51
CA ARG A 97 -18.63 28.50 31.92
C ARG A 97 -17.61 28.48 33.05
N ARG A 98 -16.79 29.53 33.12
CA ARG A 98 -15.92 29.79 34.27
C ARG A 98 -16.77 30.26 35.45
N GLU A 99 -16.44 29.80 36.65
CA GLU A 99 -17.01 30.27 37.90
C GLU A 99 -16.64 31.74 38.14
N ASN A 100 -17.60 32.53 38.62
CA ASN A 100 -17.43 33.94 38.92
C ASN A 100 -17.60 34.15 40.44
N PRO A 101 -16.51 34.11 41.22
CA PRO A 101 -16.61 34.14 42.69
C PRO A 101 -17.03 35.51 43.24
N ASP A 102 -17.01 36.56 42.42
CA ASP A 102 -17.24 37.95 42.84
C ASP A 102 -18.65 38.47 42.46
N SER A 103 -19.49 37.69 41.77
CA SER A 103 -20.89 38.07 41.46
C SER A 103 -21.78 36.88 41.08
N ASP A 104 -23.09 37.00 41.30
CA ASP A 104 -24.09 36.03 40.84
C ASP A 104 -24.30 36.01 39.30
N GLU A 105 -23.61 36.87 38.54
CA GLU A 105 -23.66 36.83 37.08
C GLU A 105 -22.81 35.69 36.51
N PRO A 106 -23.34 34.93 35.52
CA PRO A 106 -22.64 33.79 34.94
C PRO A 106 -21.33 34.22 34.27
N GLY A 107 -20.23 33.56 34.64
CA GLY A 107 -18.92 33.84 34.08
C GLY A 107 -18.80 33.51 32.58
N PRO A 108 -17.66 33.86 31.95
CA PRO A 108 -17.47 33.72 30.52
C PRO A 108 -17.58 32.26 30.06
N VAL A 109 -18.19 32.06 28.88
CA VAL A 109 -18.26 30.74 28.22
C VAL A 109 -16.84 30.30 27.87
N LEU A 110 -16.51 29.09 28.29
CA LEU A 110 -15.26 28.39 27.98
C LEU A 110 -15.41 27.50 26.77
N ALA A 111 -16.58 26.87 26.61
CA ALA A 111 -16.95 26.07 25.44
C ALA A 111 -18.46 25.88 25.35
N SER A 112 -18.96 25.53 24.17
CA SER A 112 -20.36 25.24 23.92
C SER A 112 -20.53 24.02 23.03
N ILE A 113 -21.51 23.17 23.33
CA ILE A 113 -21.97 22.09 22.45
C ILE A 113 -23.33 22.47 21.88
N THR A 114 -23.46 22.53 20.56
CA THR A 114 -24.73 22.80 19.87
C THR A 114 -25.23 21.54 19.19
N VAL A 115 -26.48 21.15 19.47
CA VAL A 115 -27.19 20.06 18.80
C VAL A 115 -28.22 20.68 17.87
N ASP A 116 -28.06 20.45 16.56
CA ASP A 116 -28.99 20.97 15.57
C ASP A 116 -30.36 20.26 15.62
N GLY A 117 -31.36 20.83 14.96
CA GLY A 117 -32.70 20.22 14.85
C GLY A 117 -32.76 18.86 14.15
N ARG A 118 -31.63 18.31 13.67
CA ARG A 118 -31.47 16.96 13.10
C ARG A 118 -30.72 16.01 14.03
N GLY A 119 -30.31 16.46 15.22
CA GLY A 119 -29.59 15.66 16.21
C GLY A 119 -28.08 15.62 15.99
N ASN A 120 -27.49 16.47 15.15
CA ASN A 120 -26.05 16.49 14.94
C ASN A 120 -25.37 17.40 15.99
N PRO A 121 -24.45 16.87 16.81
CA PRO A 121 -23.69 17.67 17.76
C PRO A 121 -22.51 18.38 17.07
N SER A 122 -22.24 19.60 17.52
CA SER A 122 -21.05 20.40 17.19
C SER A 122 -20.51 21.01 18.48
N ALA A 123 -19.19 21.19 18.60
CA ALA A 123 -18.57 21.73 19.80
C ALA A 123 -17.65 22.90 19.42
N GLU A 124 -17.74 24.01 20.16
CA GLU A 124 -16.98 25.24 19.95
C GLU A 124 -16.32 25.71 21.26
N ALA A 125 -15.18 26.39 21.18
CA ALA A 125 -14.53 27.03 22.33
C ALA A 125 -15.01 28.48 22.48
N GLY A 126 -15.25 28.92 23.71
CA GLY A 126 -15.79 30.24 24.03
C GLY A 126 -14.78 31.39 23.89
N SER A 127 -15.29 32.61 23.78
CA SER A 127 -14.55 33.80 23.34
C SER A 127 -13.54 34.38 24.34
N GLY A 128 -13.35 33.75 25.51
CA GLY A 128 -12.55 34.30 26.63
C GLY A 128 -11.26 33.54 26.99
N LEU A 129 -11.05 32.33 26.47
CA LEU A 129 -9.69 31.75 26.40
C LEU A 129 -9.09 32.14 25.05
N SER A 130 -7.77 32.08 24.94
CA SER A 130 -7.07 32.12 23.65
C SER A 130 -7.54 30.96 22.76
N THR A 131 -8.74 31.09 22.20
CA THR A 131 -9.00 30.65 20.86
C THR A 131 -8.04 31.47 20.02
N ARG A 132 -6.94 30.84 19.57
CA ARG A 132 -6.59 31.11 18.19
C ARG A 132 -7.86 30.79 17.42
N LYS A 133 -8.64 31.82 17.13
CA LYS A 133 -9.56 31.81 16.00
C LYS A 133 -8.78 31.11 14.90
N THR A 134 -9.17 29.88 14.58
CA THR A 134 -8.81 29.17 13.35
C THR A 134 -9.39 29.89 12.13
N THR A 135 -9.89 31.11 12.30
CA THR A 135 -10.08 32.13 11.25
C THR A 135 -8.89 33.09 11.08
N ILE A 136 -7.76 32.89 11.76
CA ILE A 136 -6.49 33.29 11.15
C ILE A 136 -6.24 32.26 10.07
N ARG A 137 -6.48 32.69 8.82
CA ARG A 137 -5.91 32.14 7.60
C ARG A 137 -4.52 31.59 7.90
N GLU A 138 -4.43 30.30 8.18
CA GLU A 138 -3.22 29.59 7.78
C GLU A 138 -3.12 29.76 6.26
N PRO A 139 -1.94 30.01 5.70
CA PRO A 139 -1.78 29.99 4.26
C PRO A 139 -2.08 28.57 3.75
N GLY A 140 -3.33 28.25 3.38
CA GLY A 140 -3.60 27.21 2.39
C GLY A 140 -4.78 26.24 2.55
N SER A 141 -5.45 26.08 3.71
CA SER A 141 -6.51 25.06 3.83
C SER A 141 -7.93 25.65 3.96
N THR A 142 -8.80 25.27 3.03
CA THR A 142 -10.27 25.49 3.06
C THR A 142 -10.97 24.13 3.14
N ILE A 143 -12.26 24.08 3.50
CA ILE A 143 -13.07 22.83 3.50
C ILE A 143 -12.96 22.10 2.16
N THR A 144 -12.95 22.85 1.05
CA THR A 144 -12.74 22.33 -0.30
C THR A 144 -11.38 21.63 -0.46
N THR A 145 -10.32 22.17 0.16
CA THR A 145 -8.97 21.59 0.14
C THR A 145 -8.91 20.22 0.84
N ASN A 146 -9.65 20.04 1.94
CA ASN A 146 -9.65 18.78 2.70
C ASN A 146 -10.40 17.66 1.97
N ASN A 147 -11.53 17.98 1.34
CA ASN A 147 -12.26 17.00 0.53
C ASN A 147 -11.43 16.55 -0.68
N ILE A 148 -10.71 17.48 -1.32
CA ILE A 148 -9.78 17.15 -2.41
C ILE A 148 -8.69 16.22 -1.90
N TYR A 149 -8.10 16.48 -0.73
CA TYR A 149 -7.14 15.55 -0.17
C TYR A 149 -7.71 14.15 0.01
N ASN A 150 -8.88 14.05 0.67
CA ASN A 150 -9.46 12.77 1.02
C ASN A 150 -9.67 11.91 -0.22
N ARG A 151 -10.11 12.55 -1.30
CA ARG A 151 -10.27 11.95 -2.62
C ARG A 151 -8.95 11.49 -3.21
N MET A 152 -7.91 12.31 -3.14
CA MET A 152 -6.62 12.02 -3.77
C MET A 152 -5.83 10.90 -3.07
N PHE A 153 -5.81 10.84 -1.74
CA PHE A 153 -5.10 9.73 -1.07
C PHE A 153 -5.85 8.40 -1.23
N SER A 154 -7.18 8.45 -1.22
CA SER A 154 -8.02 7.27 -1.48
C SER A 154 -7.80 6.78 -2.90
N LEU A 155 -7.80 7.70 -3.86
CA LEU A 155 -7.48 7.45 -5.26
C LEU A 155 -6.11 6.78 -5.42
N HIS A 156 -5.08 7.35 -4.81
CA HIS A 156 -3.73 6.80 -4.82
C HIS A 156 -3.72 5.36 -4.30
N GLY A 157 -4.29 5.12 -3.12
CA GLY A 157 -4.34 3.79 -2.53
C GLY A 157 -5.07 2.79 -3.41
N THR A 158 -6.25 3.17 -3.94
CA THR A 158 -7.05 2.29 -4.78
C THR A 158 -6.39 1.99 -6.12
N ILE A 159 -5.83 2.99 -6.82
CA ILE A 159 -5.10 2.77 -8.08
C ILE A 159 -3.89 1.89 -7.82
N MET A 160 -3.06 2.25 -6.85
CA MET A 160 -1.81 1.54 -6.60
C MET A 160 -2.07 0.09 -6.22
N VAL A 161 -3.06 -0.20 -5.37
CA VAL A 161 -3.35 -1.57 -4.95
C VAL A 161 -4.08 -2.35 -6.05
N PHE A 162 -5.26 -1.89 -6.47
CA PHE A 162 -6.16 -2.70 -7.30
C PHE A 162 -5.84 -2.64 -8.79
N LEU A 163 -5.32 -1.51 -9.28
CA LEU A 163 -5.06 -1.32 -10.70
C LEU A 163 -3.59 -1.47 -11.08
N PHE A 164 -2.66 -1.35 -10.13
CA PHE A 164 -1.22 -1.46 -10.42
C PHE A 164 -0.56 -2.67 -9.77
N ILE A 165 -0.38 -2.70 -8.45
CA ILE A 165 0.45 -3.68 -7.76
C ILE A 165 -0.10 -5.10 -7.92
N ILE A 166 -1.39 -5.34 -7.61
CA ILE A 166 -2.03 -6.65 -7.76
C ILE A 166 -1.92 -7.21 -9.20
N PRO A 167 -2.19 -6.44 -10.26
CA PRO A 167 -2.08 -6.96 -11.63
C PRO A 167 -0.65 -6.91 -12.22
N SER A 168 0.26 -6.08 -11.72
CA SER A 168 1.56 -5.78 -12.38
C SER A 168 2.43 -7.02 -12.61
N ILE A 169 2.98 -7.63 -11.56
CA ILE A 169 3.79 -8.84 -11.66
C ILE A 169 2.90 -10.09 -11.77
N PRO A 170 1.92 -10.31 -10.87
CA PRO A 170 1.18 -11.56 -10.83
C PRO A 170 0.38 -11.81 -12.11
N ALA A 171 -0.25 -10.79 -12.69
CA ALA A 171 -1.04 -10.95 -13.91
C ALA A 171 -0.26 -10.58 -15.17
N ALA A 172 0.31 -9.37 -15.29
CA ALA A 172 0.90 -8.94 -16.55
C ALA A 172 2.22 -9.66 -16.86
N LEU A 173 3.19 -9.66 -15.95
CA LEU A 173 4.44 -10.41 -16.16
C LEU A 173 4.21 -11.92 -16.10
N GLY A 174 3.34 -12.37 -15.20
CA GLY A 174 2.98 -13.79 -15.07
C GLY A 174 2.39 -14.35 -16.36
N ASN A 175 1.47 -13.64 -17.02
CA ASN A 175 0.85 -14.12 -18.25
C ASN A 175 1.85 -14.27 -19.40
N ILE A 176 2.87 -13.43 -19.43
CA ILE A 176 3.89 -13.48 -20.48
C ILE A 176 4.89 -14.59 -20.17
N PHE A 177 5.46 -14.62 -18.96
CA PHE A 177 6.60 -15.51 -18.68
C PHE A 177 6.24 -16.88 -18.13
N LEU A 178 5.12 -17.04 -17.44
CA LEU A 178 4.72 -18.35 -16.91
C LEU A 178 4.70 -19.43 -17.99
N PRO A 179 3.98 -19.26 -19.13
CA PRO A 179 3.97 -20.30 -20.16
C PRO A 179 5.36 -20.50 -20.78
N ILE A 180 6.12 -19.43 -21.02
CA ILE A 180 7.46 -19.52 -21.63
C ILE A 180 8.42 -20.33 -20.72
N MET A 181 8.48 -19.99 -19.44
CA MET A 181 9.39 -20.59 -18.46
C MET A 181 9.12 -22.06 -18.18
N ILE A 182 7.90 -22.56 -18.45
CA ILE A 182 7.56 -23.97 -18.33
C ILE A 182 7.54 -24.72 -19.68
N GLY A 183 7.88 -24.03 -20.78
CA GLY A 183 7.90 -24.62 -22.13
C GLY A 183 6.53 -24.78 -22.79
N ALA A 184 5.48 -24.12 -22.27
CA ALA A 184 4.13 -24.17 -22.82
C ALA A 184 3.97 -23.18 -23.98
N LYS A 185 3.05 -23.50 -24.90
CA LYS A 185 2.68 -22.61 -26.02
C LYS A 185 1.85 -21.41 -25.58
N ASP A 186 1.00 -21.62 -24.58
CA ASP A 186 0.10 -20.63 -24.00
C ASP A 186 -0.33 -21.13 -22.61
N VAL A 187 -1.12 -20.35 -21.89
CA VAL A 187 -1.80 -20.75 -20.65
C VAL A 187 -2.90 -21.80 -20.92
N ALA A 188 -3.34 -22.51 -19.88
CA ALA A 188 -4.29 -23.62 -19.98
C ALA A 188 -5.65 -23.24 -20.58
N PHE A 189 -6.13 -22.03 -20.28
CA PHE A 189 -7.40 -21.51 -20.78
C PHE A 189 -7.22 -20.14 -21.45
N PRO A 190 -6.75 -20.07 -22.72
CA PRO A 190 -6.45 -18.80 -23.39
C PRO A 190 -7.66 -17.84 -23.48
N ARG A 191 -8.85 -18.39 -23.75
CA ARG A 191 -10.09 -17.58 -23.81
C ARG A 191 -10.51 -17.03 -22.45
N LEU A 192 -10.33 -17.82 -21.38
CA LEU A 192 -10.59 -17.37 -20.01
C LEU A 192 -9.60 -16.27 -19.61
N ASN A 193 -8.36 -16.39 -20.08
CA ASN A 193 -7.32 -15.39 -19.89
C ASN A 193 -7.65 -14.06 -20.58
N LEU A 194 -8.11 -14.12 -21.83
CA LEU A 194 -8.59 -12.92 -22.53
C LEU A 194 -9.81 -12.31 -21.82
N MET A 195 -10.71 -13.15 -21.28
CA MET A 195 -11.85 -12.69 -20.49
C MET A 195 -11.41 -11.99 -19.20
N SER A 196 -10.39 -12.49 -18.49
CA SER A 196 -9.87 -11.82 -17.29
C SER A 196 -9.29 -10.44 -17.62
N TRP A 197 -8.64 -10.27 -18.78
CA TRP A 197 -8.21 -8.97 -19.26
C TRP A 197 -9.38 -8.01 -19.52
N TYR A 198 -10.45 -8.44 -20.20
CA TYR A 198 -11.61 -7.58 -20.42
C TYR A 198 -12.32 -7.20 -19.12
N ILE A 199 -12.42 -8.13 -18.17
CA ILE A 199 -12.97 -7.86 -16.83
C ILE A 199 -12.09 -6.84 -16.10
N TYR A 200 -10.77 -6.96 -16.21
CA TYR A 200 -9.84 -5.99 -15.64
C TYR A 200 -10.04 -4.59 -16.24
N VAL A 201 -10.12 -4.48 -17.57
CA VAL A 201 -10.38 -3.21 -18.26
C VAL A 201 -11.73 -2.62 -17.84
N PHE A 202 -12.79 -3.44 -17.77
CA PHE A 202 -14.11 -3.00 -17.36
C PHE A 202 -14.12 -2.51 -15.90
N GLY A 203 -13.51 -3.25 -14.98
CA GLY A 203 -13.32 -2.84 -13.60
C GLY A 203 -12.50 -1.55 -13.47
N GLY A 204 -11.46 -1.40 -14.29
CA GLY A 204 -10.66 -0.17 -14.39
C GLY A 204 -11.46 1.04 -14.86
N ILE A 205 -12.38 0.86 -15.81
CA ILE A 205 -13.30 1.91 -16.25
C ILE A 205 -14.24 2.34 -15.12
N PHE A 206 -14.79 1.39 -14.34
CA PHE A 206 -15.63 1.71 -13.17
C PHE A 206 -14.83 2.44 -12.09
N ALA A 207 -13.60 2.01 -11.82
CA ALA A 207 -12.71 2.68 -10.89
C ALA A 207 -12.45 4.11 -11.38
N LEU A 208 -12.09 4.32 -12.65
CA LEU A 208 -11.86 5.65 -13.21
C LEU A 208 -13.13 6.52 -13.20
N TYR A 209 -14.30 5.95 -13.48
CA TYR A 209 -15.57 6.65 -13.38
C TYR A 209 -15.82 7.16 -11.97
N SER A 210 -15.60 6.34 -10.94
CA SER A 210 -15.73 6.73 -9.54
C SER A 210 -14.90 7.99 -9.21
N VAL A 211 -13.70 8.08 -9.79
CA VAL A 211 -12.79 9.22 -9.61
C VAL A 211 -13.32 10.48 -10.27
N ILE A 212 -13.82 10.37 -11.50
CA ILE A 212 -14.35 11.50 -12.27
C ILE A 212 -15.70 11.97 -11.70
N ALA A 213 -16.52 11.04 -11.20
CA ALA A 213 -17.87 11.31 -10.71
C ALA A 213 -17.93 11.93 -9.30
N GLY A 214 -16.79 12.26 -8.70
CA GLY A 214 -16.72 12.91 -7.39
C GLY A 214 -15.62 12.37 -6.48
N GLY A 215 -15.01 11.23 -6.78
CA GLY A 215 -13.92 10.66 -5.99
C GLY A 215 -14.37 10.00 -4.69
N VAL A 216 -13.60 9.02 -4.24
CA VAL A 216 -13.84 8.27 -2.99
C VAL A 216 -13.09 8.96 -1.86
N GLU A 217 -13.73 9.26 -0.74
CA GLU A 217 -13.06 9.89 0.42
C GLU A 217 -12.84 8.93 1.61
N THR A 218 -13.24 7.67 1.48
CA THR A 218 -13.26 6.68 2.56
C THR A 218 -11.93 5.94 2.78
N GLY A 219 -10.88 6.32 2.06
CA GLY A 219 -9.66 5.52 1.92
C GLY A 219 -9.88 4.25 1.10
N TRP A 220 -8.77 3.56 0.79
CA TRP A 220 -8.81 2.28 0.04
C TRP A 220 -9.37 1.10 0.88
N THR A 221 -9.57 1.29 2.19
CA THR A 221 -10.10 0.27 3.10
C THR A 221 -11.61 0.29 3.24
N PHE A 222 -12.28 1.37 2.82
CA PHE A 222 -13.75 1.50 2.83
C PHE A 222 -14.41 1.15 4.18
N TYR A 223 -13.77 1.47 5.30
CA TYR A 223 -14.28 1.10 6.63
C TYR A 223 -15.68 1.67 6.89
N THR A 224 -16.56 0.83 7.42
CA THR A 224 -17.84 1.23 8.01
C THR A 224 -17.60 1.79 9.43
N PRO A 225 -18.43 2.71 9.92
CA PRO A 225 -19.61 3.30 9.27
C PRO A 225 -19.28 4.48 8.32
N TYR A 226 -18.01 4.85 8.12
CA TYR A 226 -17.69 6.00 7.28
C TYR A 226 -18.10 5.76 5.82
N SER A 227 -17.85 4.56 5.30
CA SER A 227 -18.27 4.20 3.95
C SER A 227 -19.78 4.02 3.77
N THR A 228 -20.56 3.78 4.83
CA THR A 228 -22.04 3.67 4.75
C THR A 228 -22.71 5.04 4.77
N THR A 229 -22.09 6.02 5.44
CA THR A 229 -22.62 7.38 5.66
C THR A 229 -22.13 8.42 4.66
N THR A 230 -21.06 8.12 3.90
CA THR A 230 -20.51 9.00 2.84
C THR A 230 -21.37 8.97 1.57
N ASP A 231 -21.25 10.01 0.75
CA ASP A 231 -21.94 10.19 -0.54
C ASP A 231 -22.07 8.91 -1.39
N TRP A 232 -23.25 8.72 -1.97
CA TRP A 232 -23.71 7.43 -2.49
C TRP A 232 -23.04 6.97 -3.79
N GLY A 233 -22.70 7.92 -4.67
CA GLY A 233 -22.31 7.61 -6.06
C GLY A 233 -20.88 7.07 -6.23
N SER A 234 -19.88 7.79 -5.72
CA SER A 234 -18.46 7.47 -5.97
C SER A 234 -18.00 6.23 -5.22
N VAL A 235 -18.40 6.07 -3.95
CA VAL A 235 -18.03 4.89 -3.15
C VAL A 235 -18.63 3.62 -3.75
N THR A 236 -19.92 3.60 -4.09
CA THR A 236 -20.59 2.43 -4.68
C THR A 236 -19.96 2.00 -6.01
N SER A 237 -19.65 2.96 -6.89
CA SER A 237 -18.98 2.66 -8.16
C SER A 237 -17.57 2.10 -7.96
N MET A 238 -16.85 2.54 -6.93
CA MET A 238 -15.54 1.97 -6.58
C MET A 238 -15.64 0.57 -5.97
N LEU A 239 -16.63 0.32 -5.11
CA LEU A 239 -16.88 -1.01 -4.55
C LEU A 239 -17.20 -2.01 -5.68
N LEU A 240 -18.03 -1.60 -6.64
CA LEU A 240 -18.33 -2.40 -7.82
C LEU A 240 -17.09 -2.61 -8.69
N ALA A 241 -16.24 -1.59 -8.85
CA ALA A 241 -14.97 -1.73 -9.56
C ALA A 241 -14.08 -2.80 -8.91
N ALA A 242 -13.86 -2.73 -7.59
CA ALA A 242 -13.05 -3.70 -6.86
C ALA A 242 -13.66 -5.12 -6.91
N PHE A 243 -14.98 -5.25 -6.87
CA PHE A 243 -15.68 -6.53 -7.09
C PHE A 243 -15.37 -7.12 -8.47
N ILE A 244 -15.51 -6.33 -9.54
CA ILE A 244 -15.24 -6.76 -10.92
C ILE A 244 -13.77 -7.15 -11.08
N LEU A 245 -12.84 -6.32 -10.58
CA LEU A 245 -11.40 -6.59 -10.61
C LEU A 245 -11.05 -7.90 -9.88
N GLY A 246 -11.78 -8.23 -8.81
CA GLY A 246 -11.65 -9.49 -8.10
C GLY A 246 -11.85 -10.72 -8.98
N PHE A 247 -12.85 -10.72 -9.87
CA PHE A 247 -13.09 -11.83 -10.81
C PHE A 247 -11.96 -12.01 -11.81
N SER A 248 -11.38 -10.91 -12.31
CA SER A 248 -10.19 -10.99 -13.17
C SER A 248 -9.03 -11.71 -12.46
N SER A 249 -8.80 -11.38 -11.19
CA SER A 249 -7.77 -12.01 -10.37
C SER A 249 -8.05 -13.51 -10.14
N ILE A 250 -9.30 -13.90 -9.84
CA ILE A 250 -9.71 -15.30 -9.65
C ILE A 250 -9.46 -16.13 -10.91
N PHE A 251 -9.87 -15.62 -12.09
CA PHE A 251 -9.68 -16.33 -13.35
C PHE A 251 -8.21 -16.46 -13.72
N THR A 252 -7.40 -15.44 -13.45
CA THR A 252 -5.94 -15.50 -13.63
C THR A 252 -5.32 -16.58 -12.74
N GLY A 253 -5.64 -16.58 -11.44
CA GLY A 253 -5.12 -17.57 -10.50
C GLY A 253 -5.50 -19.01 -10.86
N MET A 254 -6.78 -19.24 -11.17
CA MET A 254 -7.25 -20.56 -11.61
C MET A 254 -6.52 -21.04 -12.87
N ASN A 255 -6.38 -20.16 -13.86
CA ASN A 255 -5.69 -20.48 -15.10
C ASN A 255 -4.21 -20.83 -14.85
N PHE A 256 -3.53 -20.09 -13.98
CA PHE A 256 -2.13 -20.34 -13.64
C PHE A 256 -1.92 -21.65 -12.90
N ILE A 257 -2.81 -21.99 -11.95
CA ILE A 257 -2.77 -23.29 -11.26
C ILE A 257 -2.84 -24.43 -12.29
N VAL A 258 -3.82 -24.40 -13.20
CA VAL A 258 -3.97 -25.48 -14.19
C VAL A 258 -2.78 -25.50 -15.15
N THR A 259 -2.29 -24.34 -15.58
CA THR A 259 -1.12 -24.23 -16.48
C THR A 259 0.12 -24.88 -15.87
N VAL A 260 0.47 -24.56 -14.62
CA VAL A 260 1.62 -25.14 -13.93
C VAL A 260 1.47 -26.65 -13.74
N HIS A 261 0.26 -27.12 -13.41
CA HIS A 261 0.03 -28.55 -13.17
C HIS A 261 0.01 -29.40 -14.45
N LYS A 262 -0.46 -28.86 -15.58
CA LYS A 262 -0.79 -29.64 -16.77
C LYS A 262 0.04 -29.34 -18.02
N LEU A 263 0.68 -28.18 -18.11
CA LEU A 263 1.34 -27.73 -19.34
C LEU A 263 2.86 -27.57 -19.24
N ARG A 264 3.49 -28.09 -18.18
CA ARG A 264 4.94 -28.20 -18.12
C ARG A 264 5.46 -29.11 -19.22
N VAL A 265 6.59 -28.73 -19.81
CA VAL A 265 7.33 -29.54 -20.77
C VAL A 265 7.70 -30.92 -20.18
N PRO A 266 7.72 -32.00 -20.98
CA PRO A 266 8.17 -33.31 -20.52
C PRO A 266 9.55 -33.25 -19.88
N GLY A 267 9.68 -33.90 -18.71
CA GLY A 267 10.92 -33.92 -17.92
C GLY A 267 11.03 -32.81 -16.88
N MET A 268 10.20 -31.76 -16.91
CA MET A 268 10.18 -30.74 -15.87
C MET A 268 9.36 -31.19 -14.65
N GLY A 269 10.06 -31.63 -13.60
CA GLY A 269 9.48 -31.92 -12.29
C GLY A 269 9.09 -30.65 -11.53
N TRP A 270 8.67 -30.80 -10.26
CA TRP A 270 8.35 -29.66 -9.41
C TRP A 270 9.59 -28.87 -8.99
N PHE A 271 10.73 -29.54 -8.82
CA PHE A 271 11.97 -28.91 -8.36
C PHE A 271 12.90 -28.46 -9.49
N ASP A 272 12.42 -28.55 -10.73
CA ASP A 272 13.14 -28.11 -11.93
C ASP A 272 12.54 -26.80 -12.49
N MET A 273 11.47 -26.29 -11.88
CA MET A 273 10.83 -25.04 -12.29
C MET A 273 11.60 -23.80 -11.78
N PRO A 274 11.58 -22.68 -12.50
CA PRO A 274 12.05 -21.40 -11.95
C PRO A 274 11.27 -21.00 -10.69
N LEU A 275 11.93 -20.30 -9.77
CA LEU A 275 11.34 -19.85 -8.50
C LEU A 275 10.29 -18.76 -8.71
N PHE A 276 10.34 -18.03 -9.82
CA PHE A 276 9.23 -17.18 -10.26
C PHE A 276 7.93 -17.97 -10.46
N ILE A 277 8.01 -19.21 -10.98
CA ILE A 277 6.83 -20.07 -11.17
C ILE A 277 6.28 -20.56 -9.84
N TRP A 278 7.15 -20.92 -8.88
CA TRP A 278 6.72 -21.23 -7.50
C TRP A 278 6.02 -20.05 -6.83
N ALA A 279 6.54 -18.84 -7.02
CA ALA A 279 5.94 -17.61 -6.49
C ALA A 279 4.58 -17.28 -7.11
N LEU A 280 4.46 -17.41 -8.44
CA LEU A 280 3.18 -17.25 -9.15
C LEU A 280 2.17 -18.32 -8.73
N TYR A 281 2.61 -19.57 -8.57
CA TYR A 281 1.74 -20.65 -8.10
C TYR A 281 1.22 -20.40 -6.68
N ALA A 282 2.09 -20.00 -5.75
CA ALA A 282 1.68 -19.61 -4.40
C ALA A 282 0.68 -18.44 -4.43
N THR A 283 0.94 -17.45 -5.27
CA THR A 283 0.05 -16.29 -5.47
C THR A 283 -1.30 -16.68 -6.02
N ALA A 284 -1.33 -17.58 -7.01
CA ALA A 284 -2.53 -18.08 -7.65
C ALA A 284 -3.45 -18.83 -6.67
N ILE A 285 -2.87 -19.58 -5.72
CA ILE A 285 -3.63 -20.21 -4.63
C ILE A 285 -4.33 -19.14 -3.79
N ILE A 286 -3.63 -18.07 -3.41
CA ILE A 286 -4.23 -16.99 -2.62
C ILE A 286 -5.31 -16.27 -3.42
N GLN A 287 -5.08 -16.00 -4.71
CA GLN A 287 -6.08 -15.36 -5.58
C GLN A 287 -7.39 -16.15 -5.63
N VAL A 288 -7.34 -17.47 -5.75
CA VAL A 288 -8.53 -18.32 -5.84
C VAL A 288 -9.23 -18.46 -4.49
N LEU A 289 -8.49 -18.52 -3.38
CA LEU A 289 -9.07 -18.78 -2.05
C LEU A 289 -9.50 -17.51 -1.30
N ALA A 290 -8.73 -16.42 -1.39
CA ALA A 290 -8.99 -15.20 -0.63
C ALA A 290 -9.93 -14.23 -1.35
N THR A 291 -9.74 -14.01 -2.66
CA THR A 291 -10.46 -12.97 -3.42
C THR A 291 -11.99 -13.10 -3.40
N PRO A 292 -12.60 -14.30 -3.37
CA PRO A 292 -14.05 -14.42 -3.22
C PRO A 292 -14.60 -13.75 -1.96
N VAL A 293 -13.83 -13.72 -0.85
CA VAL A 293 -14.25 -13.08 0.40
C VAL A 293 -14.37 -11.58 0.23
N LEU A 294 -13.43 -10.93 -0.48
CA LEU A 294 -13.57 -9.51 -0.84
C LEU A 294 -14.86 -9.29 -1.63
N GLY A 295 -15.08 -10.10 -2.68
CA GLY A 295 -16.23 -9.94 -3.54
C GLY A 295 -17.55 -9.96 -2.75
N ILE A 296 -17.72 -10.93 -1.85
CA ILE A 296 -18.92 -11.03 -1.00
C ILE A 296 -18.99 -9.85 -0.02
N THR A 297 -17.87 -9.42 0.56
CA THR A 297 -17.82 -8.27 1.50
C THR A 297 -18.27 -6.97 0.86
N LEU A 298 -17.71 -6.66 -0.32
CA LEU A 298 -18.08 -5.45 -1.06
C LEU A 298 -19.53 -5.53 -1.55
N MET A 299 -19.99 -6.71 -1.96
CA MET A 299 -21.38 -6.91 -2.33
C MET A 299 -22.32 -6.72 -1.13
N MET A 300 -22.00 -7.24 0.05
CA MET A 300 -22.78 -7.00 1.27
C MET A 300 -22.88 -5.51 1.58
N LEU A 301 -21.78 -4.75 1.46
CA LEU A 301 -21.80 -3.30 1.65
C LEU A 301 -22.65 -2.58 0.60
N VAL A 302 -22.59 -2.98 -0.68
CA VAL A 302 -23.47 -2.44 -1.72
C VAL A 302 -24.93 -2.76 -1.43
N PHE A 303 -25.25 -3.99 -1.03
CA PHE A 303 -26.62 -4.40 -0.66
C PHE A 303 -27.14 -3.64 0.55
N GLU A 304 -26.34 -3.48 1.61
CA GLU A 304 -26.65 -2.65 2.77
C GLU A 304 -27.02 -1.23 2.35
N ARG A 305 -26.18 -0.62 1.50
CA ARG A 305 -26.43 0.74 1.01
C ARG A 305 -27.68 0.84 0.14
N MET A 306 -27.92 -0.14 -0.73
CA MET A 306 -29.05 -0.15 -1.68
C MET A 306 -30.40 -0.44 -1.03
N PHE A 307 -30.45 -1.35 -0.07
CA PHE A 307 -31.70 -1.86 0.51
C PHE A 307 -31.93 -1.37 1.96
N GLY A 308 -30.98 -0.66 2.55
CA GLY A 308 -31.10 -0.14 3.92
C GLY A 308 -31.14 -1.24 4.97
N ILE A 309 -30.37 -2.32 4.79
CA ILE A 309 -30.27 -3.43 5.75
C ILE A 309 -29.03 -3.24 6.63
N GLY A 310 -29.15 -3.48 7.94
CA GLY A 310 -28.05 -3.31 8.91
C GLY A 310 -27.16 -4.54 9.04
N ILE A 311 -26.20 -4.73 8.14
CA ILE A 311 -25.16 -5.77 8.26
C ILE A 311 -23.98 -5.20 9.08
N PHE A 312 -23.49 -4.02 8.70
CA PHE A 312 -22.34 -3.33 9.27
C PHE A 312 -22.72 -2.00 9.94
N ASP A 313 -23.88 -1.42 9.61
CA ASP A 313 -24.35 -0.17 10.20
C ASP A 313 -24.87 -0.39 11.64
N PRO A 314 -24.20 0.17 12.67
CA PRO A 314 -24.65 0.04 14.06
C PRO A 314 -26.00 0.68 14.33
N ALA A 315 -26.44 1.68 13.56
CA ALA A 315 -27.76 2.31 13.71
C ALA A 315 -28.91 1.32 13.40
N LEU A 316 -28.61 0.28 12.64
CA LEU A 316 -29.54 -0.78 12.25
C LEU A 316 -29.24 -2.13 12.94
N GLY A 317 -28.35 -2.13 13.95
CA GLY A 317 -27.95 -3.33 14.69
C GLY A 317 -26.81 -4.14 14.05
N GLY A 318 -26.16 -3.60 13.02
CA GLY A 318 -24.99 -4.19 12.37
C GLY A 318 -23.67 -3.98 13.15
N ASP A 319 -22.61 -4.67 12.73
CA ASP A 319 -21.29 -4.60 13.36
C ASP A 319 -20.22 -4.04 12.42
N PRO A 320 -19.65 -2.84 12.67
CA PRO A 320 -18.59 -2.29 11.85
C PRO A 320 -17.25 -3.03 11.98
N VAL A 321 -17.00 -3.73 13.11
CA VAL A 321 -15.79 -4.55 13.29
C VAL A 321 -15.87 -5.83 12.47
N LEU A 322 -17.08 -6.36 12.23
CA LEU A 322 -17.30 -7.47 11.31
C LEU A 322 -16.84 -7.14 9.88
N PHE A 323 -17.11 -5.92 9.40
CA PHE A 323 -16.59 -5.47 8.10
C PHE A 323 -15.06 -5.53 8.07
N GLN A 324 -14.40 -5.05 9.14
CA GLN A 324 -12.93 -5.08 9.22
C GLN A 324 -12.39 -6.51 9.17
N HIS A 325 -13.02 -7.45 9.88
CA HIS A 325 -12.62 -8.86 9.82
C HIS A 325 -12.71 -9.41 8.40
N PHE A 326 -13.81 -9.20 7.69
CA PHE A 326 -13.95 -9.69 6.32
C PHE A 326 -12.99 -9.01 5.34
N PHE A 327 -12.87 -7.68 5.43
CA PHE A 327 -11.97 -6.92 4.59
C PHE A 327 -10.52 -7.36 4.78
N TRP A 328 -10.05 -7.52 6.02
CA TRP A 328 -8.66 -7.92 6.29
C TRP A 328 -8.41 -9.40 6.08
N PHE A 329 -9.40 -10.26 6.32
CA PHE A 329 -9.30 -11.69 5.99
C PHE A 329 -8.92 -11.88 4.52
N TYR A 330 -9.43 -11.04 3.62
CA TYR A 330 -8.92 -10.97 2.25
C TYR A 330 -7.64 -10.15 2.13
N SER A 331 -7.64 -8.91 2.63
CA SER A 331 -6.66 -7.89 2.22
C SER A 331 -5.25 -8.22 2.73
N HIS A 332 -5.13 -8.92 3.85
CA HIS A 332 -3.82 -9.37 4.30
C HIS A 332 -3.24 -10.50 3.43
N PRO A 333 -3.97 -11.57 3.08
CA PRO A 333 -3.55 -12.45 1.98
C PRO A 333 -3.27 -11.70 0.68
N ALA A 334 -4.05 -10.67 0.34
CA ALA A 334 -3.83 -9.88 -0.86
C ALA A 334 -2.48 -9.15 -0.87
N VAL A 335 -1.94 -8.71 0.29
CA VAL A 335 -0.58 -8.16 0.31
C VAL A 335 0.48 -9.20 -0.03
N TYR A 336 0.21 -10.50 0.13
CA TYR A 336 1.09 -11.56 -0.35
C TYR A 336 0.92 -11.86 -1.85
N ILE A 337 -0.28 -11.66 -2.41
CA ILE A 337 -0.45 -11.61 -3.88
C ILE A 337 0.46 -10.54 -4.47
N MET A 338 0.61 -9.40 -3.78
CA MET A 338 1.45 -8.28 -4.23
C MET A 338 2.95 -8.58 -4.17
N ILE A 339 3.45 -9.21 -3.09
CA ILE A 339 4.91 -9.33 -2.85
C ILE A 339 5.51 -10.68 -3.26
N LEU A 340 4.75 -11.79 -3.24
CA LEU A 340 5.32 -13.12 -3.56
C LEU A 340 5.92 -13.16 -4.97
N PRO A 341 5.25 -12.66 -6.03
CA PRO A 341 5.83 -12.70 -7.37
C PRO A 341 7.06 -11.79 -7.50
N ALA A 342 7.12 -10.69 -6.75
CA ALA A 342 8.32 -9.86 -6.67
C ALA A 342 9.52 -10.65 -6.11
N PHE A 343 9.32 -11.50 -5.08
CA PHE A 343 10.36 -12.40 -4.60
C PHE A 343 10.83 -13.40 -5.65
N GLY A 344 9.90 -13.88 -6.49
CA GLY A 344 10.22 -14.71 -7.64
C GLY A 344 11.12 -13.97 -8.64
N VAL A 345 10.74 -12.75 -9.03
CA VAL A 345 11.54 -11.88 -9.90
C VAL A 345 12.96 -11.67 -9.35
N ILE A 346 13.08 -11.37 -8.06
CA ILE A 346 14.37 -11.16 -7.40
C ILE A 346 15.23 -12.43 -7.44
N SER A 347 14.60 -13.59 -7.29
CA SER A 347 15.30 -14.88 -7.39
C SER A 347 15.88 -15.11 -8.78
N GLU A 348 15.12 -14.80 -9.85
CA GLU A 348 15.63 -14.89 -11.23
C GLU A 348 16.78 -13.91 -11.47
N MET A 349 16.57 -12.62 -11.15
CA MET A 349 17.56 -11.58 -11.42
C MET A 349 18.86 -11.83 -10.64
N LEU A 350 18.79 -12.23 -9.37
CA LEU A 350 19.99 -12.53 -8.58
C LEU A 350 20.77 -13.70 -9.16
N ALA A 351 20.11 -14.80 -9.52
CA ALA A 351 20.81 -15.97 -10.05
C ALA A 351 21.53 -15.65 -11.38
N VAL A 352 20.84 -14.95 -12.29
CA VAL A 352 21.40 -14.53 -13.59
C VAL A 352 22.57 -13.56 -13.40
N HIS A 353 22.38 -12.46 -12.66
CA HIS A 353 23.38 -11.39 -12.60
C HIS A 353 24.52 -11.66 -11.59
N CYS A 354 24.36 -12.63 -10.69
CA CYS A 354 25.47 -13.16 -9.89
C CYS A 354 26.17 -14.35 -10.54
N ARG A 355 25.65 -14.87 -11.66
CA ARG A 355 26.18 -16.04 -12.39
C ARG A 355 26.41 -17.23 -11.46
N LYS A 356 25.46 -17.48 -10.58
CA LYS A 356 25.57 -18.48 -9.53
C LYS A 356 24.25 -19.18 -9.32
N ARG A 357 24.32 -20.48 -9.07
CA ARG A 357 23.19 -21.27 -8.60
C ARG A 357 22.58 -20.64 -7.37
N ILE A 358 21.25 -20.56 -7.37
CA ILE A 358 20.53 -19.97 -6.26
C ILE A 358 20.70 -20.85 -5.01
N PHE A 359 21.11 -20.23 -3.91
CA PHE A 359 21.31 -20.93 -2.66
C PHE A 359 19.94 -21.31 -2.07
N GLY A 360 19.81 -22.56 -1.61
CA GLY A 360 18.60 -23.06 -0.95
C GLY A 360 17.33 -23.01 -1.79
N TYR A 361 17.39 -23.36 -3.08
CA TYR A 361 16.23 -23.42 -3.99
C TYR A 361 14.96 -24.01 -3.34
N ARG A 362 15.06 -25.22 -2.74
CA ARG A 362 13.91 -25.89 -2.11
C ARG A 362 13.35 -25.08 -0.93
N ALA A 363 14.21 -24.44 -0.14
CA ALA A 363 13.78 -23.58 0.97
C ALA A 363 13.06 -22.31 0.47
N ILE A 364 13.52 -21.72 -0.63
CA ILE A 364 12.83 -20.58 -1.27
C ILE A 364 11.47 -21.03 -1.84
N ALA A 365 11.40 -22.18 -2.51
CA ALA A 365 10.15 -22.72 -3.05
C ALA A 365 9.12 -22.99 -1.94
N PHE A 366 9.49 -23.76 -0.92
CA PHE A 366 8.58 -24.09 0.19
C PHE A 366 8.21 -22.88 1.05
N SER A 367 9.10 -21.91 1.23
CA SER A 367 8.75 -20.66 1.93
C SER A 367 7.67 -19.87 1.18
N SER A 368 7.60 -19.91 -0.15
CA SER A 368 6.49 -19.28 -0.89
C SER A 368 5.14 -19.92 -0.56
N ILE A 369 5.08 -21.26 -0.49
CA ILE A 369 3.86 -21.99 -0.12
C ILE A 369 3.50 -21.77 1.35
N ALA A 370 4.50 -21.74 2.24
CA ALA A 370 4.29 -21.47 3.66
C ALA A 370 3.69 -20.08 3.89
N ILE A 371 4.19 -19.05 3.19
CA ILE A 371 3.62 -17.70 3.24
C ILE A 371 2.17 -17.71 2.76
N ALA A 372 1.88 -18.37 1.63
CA ALA A 372 0.52 -18.46 1.12
C ALA A 372 -0.44 -19.11 2.13
N ALA A 373 -0.03 -20.18 2.81
CA ALA A 373 -0.85 -20.83 3.83
C ALA A 373 -1.03 -19.96 5.10
N ILE A 374 0.07 -19.44 5.66
CA ILE A 374 0.03 -18.64 6.90
C ILE A 374 -0.72 -17.33 6.69
N SER A 375 -0.76 -16.78 5.46
CA SER A 375 -1.44 -15.52 5.15
C SER A 375 -2.91 -15.49 5.58
N PHE A 376 -3.59 -16.63 5.57
CA PHE A 376 -4.99 -16.78 5.99
C PHE A 376 -5.19 -16.80 7.51
N LEU A 377 -4.11 -16.77 8.30
CA LEU A 377 -4.15 -16.93 9.76
C LEU A 377 -3.78 -15.67 10.54
N VAL A 378 -3.41 -14.59 9.85
CA VAL A 378 -2.74 -13.43 10.50
C VAL A 378 -3.47 -12.10 10.32
N TRP A 379 -4.62 -12.08 9.64
CA TRP A 379 -5.25 -10.83 9.18
C TRP A 379 -5.61 -9.82 10.28
N ALA A 380 -5.96 -10.28 11.48
CA ALA A 380 -6.45 -9.38 12.52
C ALA A 380 -5.35 -8.53 13.16
N HIS A 381 -4.08 -8.66 12.76
CA HIS A 381 -3.05 -7.69 13.18
C HIS A 381 -3.30 -6.27 12.65
N HIS A 382 -4.14 -6.10 11.63
CA HIS A 382 -4.57 -4.76 11.20
C HIS A 382 -5.63 -4.15 12.12
N MET A 383 -6.07 -4.89 13.14
CA MET A 383 -7.21 -4.57 13.98
C MET A 383 -6.84 -4.56 15.47
N PHE A 384 -5.56 -4.47 15.85
CA PHE A 384 -5.16 -4.56 17.26
C PHE A 384 -5.81 -3.51 18.17
N THR A 385 -6.18 -2.35 17.62
CA THR A 385 -6.88 -1.27 18.32
C THR A 385 -8.41 -1.45 18.37
N ALA A 386 -8.96 -2.42 17.63
CA ALA A 386 -10.40 -2.68 17.53
C ALA A 386 -10.81 -4.11 17.95
N ALA A 387 -9.88 -5.05 18.00
CA ALA A 387 -10.13 -6.46 18.30
C ALA A 387 -10.03 -6.76 19.81
N SER A 388 -10.55 -7.93 20.21
CA SER A 388 -10.52 -8.36 21.60
C SER A 388 -9.10 -8.66 22.08
N PRO A 389 -8.79 -8.51 23.38
CA PRO A 389 -7.46 -8.81 23.92
C PRO A 389 -6.98 -10.23 23.64
N VAL A 390 -7.90 -11.22 23.67
CA VAL A 390 -7.58 -12.62 23.37
C VAL A 390 -7.19 -12.79 21.90
N ALA A 391 -7.95 -12.20 20.98
CA ALA A 391 -7.60 -12.22 19.57
C ALA A 391 -6.24 -11.55 19.34
N ASN A 392 -6.00 -10.39 19.95
CA ASN A 392 -4.75 -9.64 19.82
C ASN A 392 -3.51 -10.49 20.16
N VAL A 393 -3.53 -11.22 21.29
CA VAL A 393 -2.41 -12.09 21.69
C VAL A 393 -2.16 -13.20 20.66
N ILE A 394 -3.23 -13.85 20.19
CA ILE A 394 -3.14 -14.95 19.20
C ILE A 394 -2.59 -14.43 17.87
N PHE A 395 -3.17 -13.35 17.33
CA PHE A 395 -2.78 -12.80 16.04
C PHE A 395 -1.39 -12.15 16.08
N SER A 396 -0.97 -11.57 17.21
CA SER A 396 0.41 -11.11 17.41
C SER A 396 1.39 -12.27 17.29
N ALA A 397 1.15 -13.37 18.03
CA ALA A 397 2.01 -14.56 17.97
C ALA A 397 2.07 -15.16 16.55
N LEU A 398 0.94 -15.29 15.87
CA LEU A 398 0.89 -15.80 14.50
C LEU A 398 1.61 -14.89 13.50
N THR A 399 1.55 -13.56 13.70
CA THR A 399 2.21 -12.60 12.80
C THR A 399 3.73 -12.71 12.86
N PHE A 400 4.32 -12.99 14.03
CA PHE A 400 5.76 -13.25 14.15
C PHE A 400 6.21 -14.48 13.35
N LEU A 401 5.36 -15.51 13.19
CA LEU A 401 5.69 -16.68 12.38
C LEU A 401 5.91 -16.34 10.91
N VAL A 402 5.29 -15.28 10.40
CA VAL A 402 5.43 -14.86 8.99
C VAL A 402 6.83 -14.29 8.70
N ALA A 403 7.51 -13.76 9.71
CA ALA A 403 8.87 -13.26 9.54
C ALA A 403 9.85 -14.39 9.17
N ILE A 404 9.59 -15.64 9.59
CA ILE A 404 10.49 -16.77 9.39
C ILE A 404 10.62 -17.15 7.89
N PRO A 405 9.55 -17.47 7.14
CA PRO A 405 9.64 -17.74 5.71
C PRO A 405 10.29 -16.61 4.91
N THR A 406 10.02 -15.36 5.28
CA THR A 406 10.58 -14.19 4.61
C THR A 406 12.08 -14.06 4.87
N ALA A 407 12.52 -14.26 6.12
CA ALA A 407 13.94 -14.27 6.48
C ALA A 407 14.71 -15.37 5.72
N ILE A 408 14.14 -16.57 5.59
CA ILE A 408 14.72 -17.65 4.78
C ILE A 408 15.06 -17.14 3.38
N LYS A 409 14.15 -16.42 2.71
CA LYS A 409 14.40 -15.90 1.36
C LYS A 409 15.55 -14.88 1.34
N VAL A 410 15.52 -13.89 2.24
CA VAL A 410 16.56 -12.84 2.33
C VAL A 410 17.95 -13.43 2.55
N PHE A 411 18.10 -14.37 3.49
CA PHE A 411 19.40 -15.01 3.74
C PHE A 411 19.87 -15.87 2.56
N ASN A 412 18.96 -16.59 1.89
CA ASN A 412 19.32 -17.37 0.70
C ASN A 412 19.73 -16.46 -0.48
N TRP A 413 19.10 -15.30 -0.65
CA TRP A 413 19.53 -14.31 -1.65
C TRP A 413 20.91 -13.74 -1.36
N ILE A 414 21.20 -13.36 -0.11
CA ILE A 414 22.53 -12.90 0.29
C ILE A 414 23.58 -14.01 0.09
N ALA A 415 23.26 -15.25 0.44
CA ALA A 415 24.14 -16.39 0.21
C ALA A 415 24.35 -16.71 -1.27
N THR A 416 23.38 -16.38 -2.13
CA THR A 416 23.52 -16.47 -3.59
C THR A 416 24.50 -15.41 -4.09
N MET A 417 24.45 -14.18 -3.58
CA MET A 417 25.41 -13.13 -3.92
C MET A 417 26.84 -13.44 -3.42
N TYR A 418 26.96 -14.07 -2.25
CA TYR A 418 28.26 -14.42 -1.66
C TYR A 418 29.08 -15.33 -2.58
N LYS A 419 30.32 -14.94 -2.90
CA LYS A 419 31.19 -15.63 -3.87
C LYS A 419 30.57 -15.78 -5.28
N GLY A 420 29.58 -14.98 -5.63
CA GLY A 420 29.10 -14.85 -7.01
C GLY A 420 29.99 -13.94 -7.85
N SER A 421 29.89 -14.03 -9.17
CA SER A 421 30.49 -13.09 -10.11
C SER A 421 29.45 -12.04 -10.48
N ILE A 422 29.41 -10.96 -9.69
CA ILE A 422 28.32 -9.97 -9.76
C ILE A 422 28.54 -8.99 -10.91
N ALA A 423 27.62 -8.99 -11.88
CA ALA A 423 27.52 -7.98 -12.91
C ALA A 423 26.55 -6.88 -12.47
N TRP A 424 27.06 -5.66 -12.24
CA TRP A 424 26.26 -4.49 -11.83
C TRP A 424 25.50 -3.86 -13.01
N THR A 425 24.59 -4.64 -13.57
CA THR A 425 23.58 -4.19 -14.54
C THR A 425 22.41 -3.51 -13.81
N THR A 426 21.56 -2.80 -14.54
CA THR A 426 20.40 -2.09 -14.01
C THR A 426 19.45 -3.04 -13.27
N PRO A 427 19.12 -4.25 -13.78
CA PRO A 427 18.34 -5.22 -13.03
C PRO A 427 19.03 -5.65 -11.73
N MET A 428 20.37 -5.83 -11.73
CA MET A 428 21.12 -6.19 -10.53
C MET A 428 21.12 -5.07 -9.48
N LEU A 429 21.22 -3.81 -9.91
CA LEU A 429 21.05 -2.67 -9.00
C LEU A 429 19.66 -2.68 -8.36
N TYR A 430 18.61 -2.93 -9.14
CA TYR A 430 17.25 -3.06 -8.61
C TYR A 430 17.10 -4.24 -7.64
N SER A 431 17.77 -5.37 -7.87
CA SER A 431 17.85 -6.47 -6.88
C SER A 431 18.50 -6.01 -5.58
N ALA A 432 19.60 -5.24 -5.65
CA ALA A 432 20.27 -4.72 -4.46
C ALA A 432 19.41 -3.67 -3.72
N PHE A 433 18.76 -2.76 -4.45
CA PHE A 433 17.83 -1.77 -3.89
C PHE A 433 16.65 -2.44 -3.21
N PHE A 434 16.07 -3.46 -3.85
CA PHE A 434 15.04 -4.31 -3.27
C PHE A 434 15.53 -4.91 -1.95
N LEU A 435 16.69 -5.59 -1.93
CA LEU A 435 17.20 -6.23 -0.72
C LEU A 435 17.39 -5.22 0.41
N PHE A 436 17.91 -4.03 0.11
CA PHE A 436 18.09 -2.96 1.09
C PHE A 436 16.77 -2.45 1.64
N CYS A 437 15.88 -1.96 0.76
CA CYS A 437 14.60 -1.37 1.18
C CYS A 437 13.69 -2.43 1.83
N PHE A 438 13.54 -3.59 1.22
CA PHE A 438 12.71 -4.66 1.75
C PHE A 438 13.19 -5.15 3.12
N THR A 439 14.51 -5.18 3.38
CA THR A 439 15.03 -5.52 4.71
C THR A 439 14.66 -4.47 5.76
N ILE A 440 14.76 -3.17 5.44
CA ILE A 440 14.30 -2.11 6.35
C ILE A 440 12.78 -2.24 6.62
N GLY A 441 11.98 -2.47 5.57
CA GLY A 441 10.55 -2.73 5.70
C GLY A 441 10.25 -3.96 6.57
N GLY A 442 10.99 -5.05 6.35
CA GLY A 442 10.87 -6.28 7.12
C GLY A 442 11.24 -6.10 8.60
N LEU A 443 12.26 -5.30 8.91
CA LEU A 443 12.67 -5.02 10.30
C LEU A 443 11.71 -4.09 11.05
N THR A 444 10.89 -3.31 10.33
CA THR A 444 9.85 -2.45 10.92
C THR A 444 8.52 -3.17 11.12
N GLY A 445 8.35 -4.39 10.58
CA GLY A 445 7.19 -5.25 10.79
C GLY A 445 7.04 -5.79 12.22
N PRO A 446 8.08 -6.36 12.87
CA PRO A 446 7.99 -6.86 14.24
C PRO A 446 7.50 -5.83 15.28
N PRO A 447 7.93 -4.54 15.25
CA PRO A 447 7.30 -3.50 16.06
C PRO A 447 5.79 -3.33 15.82
N LEU A 448 5.31 -3.48 14.58
CA LEU A 448 3.86 -3.43 14.28
C LEU A 448 3.12 -4.72 14.65
N ALA A 449 3.83 -5.85 14.71
CA ALA A 449 3.28 -7.12 15.18
C ALA A 449 3.20 -7.20 16.72
N THR A 450 3.90 -6.30 17.43
CA THR A 450 3.99 -6.28 18.89
C THR A 450 2.90 -5.37 19.45
N LEU A 451 2.03 -5.91 20.30
CA LEU A 451 0.85 -5.19 20.81
C LEU A 451 1.20 -3.86 21.50
N SER A 452 2.23 -3.83 22.34
CA SER A 452 2.60 -2.64 23.12
C SER A 452 3.07 -1.49 22.25
N THR A 453 3.78 -1.78 21.15
CA THR A 453 4.26 -0.76 20.22
C THR A 453 3.24 -0.43 19.16
N ASP A 454 2.43 -1.38 18.69
CA ASP A 454 1.40 -1.09 17.70
C ASP A 454 0.38 -0.09 18.25
N ILE A 455 -0.03 -0.16 19.53
CA ILE A 455 -0.96 0.84 20.11
C ILE A 455 -0.48 2.29 19.87
N HIS A 456 0.83 2.54 19.96
CA HIS A 456 1.41 3.86 19.70
C HIS A 456 1.62 4.16 18.21
N LEU A 457 2.00 3.15 17.44
CA LEU A 457 2.36 3.30 16.02
C LEU A 457 1.15 3.16 15.08
N HIS A 458 0.03 2.64 15.58
CA HIS A 458 -1.17 2.34 14.83
C HIS A 458 -1.66 3.60 14.13
N ASP A 459 -1.92 3.47 12.83
CA ASP A 459 -2.40 4.58 12.02
C ASP A 459 -1.53 5.84 12.07
N THR A 460 -0.24 5.71 12.38
CA THR A 460 0.74 6.79 12.22
C THR A 460 1.47 6.71 10.88
N TYR A 461 2.28 7.74 10.59
CA TYR A 461 3.22 7.71 9.47
C TYR A 461 4.22 6.54 9.54
N PHE A 462 4.38 5.87 10.69
CA PHE A 462 5.22 4.68 10.81
C PHE A 462 4.65 3.51 10.00
N VAL A 463 3.35 3.24 10.11
CA VAL A 463 2.67 2.20 9.31
C VAL A 463 2.70 2.55 7.82
N VAL A 464 2.55 3.84 7.49
CA VAL A 464 2.66 4.32 6.10
C VAL A 464 4.06 4.03 5.56
N ALA A 465 5.11 4.43 6.27
CA ALA A 465 6.50 4.19 5.89
C ALA A 465 6.80 2.69 5.77
N HIS A 466 6.39 1.90 6.77
CA HIS A 466 6.54 0.44 6.77
C HIS A 466 5.95 -0.17 5.50
N PHE A 467 4.68 0.11 5.22
CA PHE A 467 3.99 -0.45 4.06
C PHE A 467 4.63 0.00 2.74
N HIS A 468 5.10 1.24 2.64
CA HIS A 468 5.80 1.72 1.43
C HIS A 468 7.18 1.07 1.27
N TYR A 469 7.94 0.83 2.34
CA TYR A 469 9.18 0.05 2.28
C TYR A 469 8.96 -1.39 1.82
N VAL A 470 7.85 -2.02 2.21
CA VAL A 470 7.53 -3.39 1.81
C VAL A 470 6.92 -3.45 0.39
N MET A 471 6.00 -2.56 0.02
CA MET A 471 5.29 -2.62 -1.27
C MET A 471 5.95 -1.83 -2.39
N MET A 472 6.35 -0.58 -2.13
CA MET A 472 7.11 0.17 -3.12
C MET A 472 8.55 -0.34 -3.16
N GLY A 473 9.23 -0.35 -2.01
CA GLY A 473 10.60 -0.83 -1.88
C GLY A 473 10.75 -2.32 -2.20
N GLY A 474 9.67 -3.10 -2.10
CA GLY A 474 9.61 -4.49 -2.55
C GLY A 474 9.08 -4.61 -3.98
N THR A 475 7.75 -4.67 -4.12
CA THR A 475 7.10 -5.00 -5.40
C THR A 475 7.39 -4.01 -6.52
N VAL A 476 7.36 -2.70 -6.28
CA VAL A 476 7.56 -1.71 -7.36
C VAL A 476 9.01 -1.68 -7.84
N LEU A 477 9.99 -1.74 -6.93
CA LEU A 477 11.40 -1.86 -7.31
C LEU A 477 11.67 -3.18 -8.05
N ALA A 478 11.13 -4.29 -7.59
CA ALA A 478 11.23 -5.57 -8.29
C ALA A 478 10.57 -5.51 -9.67
N PHE A 479 9.41 -4.86 -9.81
CA PHE A 479 8.73 -4.68 -11.09
C PHE A 479 9.56 -3.88 -12.08
N ILE A 480 10.17 -2.76 -11.66
CA ILE A 480 11.03 -1.97 -12.54
C ILE A 480 12.32 -2.74 -12.89
N GLY A 481 12.90 -3.47 -11.93
CA GLY A 481 13.99 -4.40 -12.19
C GLY A 481 13.63 -5.46 -13.23
N ALA A 482 12.46 -6.08 -13.09
CA ALA A 482 11.90 -7.03 -14.06
C ALA A 482 11.68 -6.39 -15.43
N LEU A 483 11.18 -5.15 -15.48
CA LEU A 483 11.05 -4.43 -16.75
C LEU A 483 12.40 -4.32 -17.42
N HIS A 484 13.47 -3.92 -16.74
CA HIS A 484 14.82 -3.89 -17.33
C HIS A 484 15.35 -5.28 -17.69
N HIS A 485 15.08 -6.29 -16.85
CA HIS A 485 15.56 -7.65 -17.08
C HIS A 485 14.92 -8.24 -18.34
N TRP A 486 13.61 -8.10 -18.48
CA TRP A 486 12.87 -8.69 -19.57
C TRP A 486 12.52 -7.72 -20.69
N TRP A 487 12.89 -6.43 -20.59
CA TRP A 487 12.74 -5.43 -21.67
C TRP A 487 13.19 -5.94 -23.03
N PRO A 488 14.38 -6.55 -23.14
CA PRO A 488 14.88 -7.03 -24.43
C PRO A 488 14.06 -8.21 -24.95
N LYS A 489 13.48 -9.01 -24.05
CA LYS A 489 12.60 -10.14 -24.39
C LYS A 489 11.26 -9.63 -24.89
N PHE A 490 10.67 -8.59 -24.30
CA PHE A 490 9.40 -8.03 -24.78
C PHE A 490 9.53 -7.32 -26.13
N THR A 491 10.56 -6.48 -26.26
CA THR A 491 10.65 -5.49 -27.35
C THR A 491 11.62 -5.88 -28.46
N GLY A 492 12.51 -6.86 -28.21
CA GLY A 492 13.64 -7.15 -29.10
C GLY A 492 14.69 -6.04 -29.15
N LYS A 493 14.64 -5.09 -28.20
CA LYS A 493 15.53 -3.92 -28.14
C LYS A 493 16.22 -3.79 -26.79
N MET A 494 17.48 -3.38 -26.80
CA MET A 494 18.22 -3.01 -25.59
C MET A 494 17.99 -1.54 -25.25
N TYR A 495 17.74 -1.28 -23.97
CA TYR A 495 17.77 0.08 -23.42
C TYR A 495 19.20 0.56 -23.19
N ASN A 496 19.35 1.85 -22.91
CA ASN A 496 20.64 2.41 -22.54
C ASN A 496 20.92 2.13 -21.07
N GLU A 497 21.93 1.30 -20.82
CA GLU A 497 22.32 0.87 -19.48
C GLU A 497 22.70 2.03 -18.56
N PHE A 498 23.51 2.97 -19.03
CA PHE A 498 23.95 4.13 -18.23
C PHE A 498 22.78 4.97 -17.71
N TRP A 499 21.83 5.28 -18.59
CA TRP A 499 20.63 6.03 -18.19
C TRP A 499 19.68 5.22 -17.32
N GLY A 500 19.59 3.89 -17.52
CA GLY A 500 18.86 2.98 -16.64
C GLY A 500 19.41 3.01 -15.20
N GLN A 501 20.74 3.00 -15.05
CA GLN A 501 21.37 3.08 -13.73
C GLN A 501 21.18 4.45 -13.06
N ILE A 502 21.30 5.56 -13.80
CA ILE A 502 21.01 6.91 -13.27
C ILE A 502 19.57 6.98 -12.76
N ALA A 503 18.63 6.51 -13.57
CA ALA A 503 17.22 6.49 -13.21
C ALA A 503 17.00 5.63 -11.95
N GLY A 504 17.63 4.45 -11.89
CA GLY A 504 17.58 3.54 -10.75
C GLY A 504 18.07 4.18 -9.45
N TRP A 505 19.25 4.82 -9.47
CA TRP A 505 19.78 5.53 -8.31
C TRP A 505 18.89 6.71 -7.89
N THR A 506 18.34 7.44 -8.86
CA THR A 506 17.43 8.56 -8.60
C THR A 506 16.16 8.06 -7.89
N VAL A 507 15.57 6.95 -8.36
CA VAL A 507 14.43 6.29 -7.71
C VAL A 507 14.80 5.82 -6.31
N PHE A 508 15.94 5.16 -6.13
CA PHE A 508 16.37 4.63 -4.84
C PHE A 508 16.59 5.74 -3.79
N VAL A 509 17.30 6.80 -4.16
CA VAL A 509 17.56 7.94 -3.26
C VAL A 509 16.25 8.68 -2.97
N GLY A 510 15.45 8.99 -3.99
CA GLY A 510 14.16 9.66 -3.83
C GLY A 510 13.22 8.89 -2.91
N PHE A 511 13.15 7.57 -3.08
CA PHE A 511 12.36 6.69 -2.22
C PHE A 511 12.79 6.76 -0.75
N ASN A 512 14.08 6.57 -0.46
CA ASN A 512 14.56 6.59 0.93
C ASN A 512 14.41 7.98 1.56
N VAL A 513 14.71 9.06 0.83
CA VAL A 513 14.50 10.43 1.34
C VAL A 513 13.01 10.69 1.63
N THR A 514 12.10 10.14 0.82
CA THR A 514 10.65 10.27 1.03
C THR A 514 10.20 9.58 2.30
N PHE A 515 10.48 8.28 2.43
CA PHE A 515 9.81 7.42 3.42
C PHE A 515 10.62 7.16 4.67
N PHE A 516 11.95 7.24 4.62
CA PHE A 516 12.77 7.00 5.81
C PHE A 516 12.46 8.01 6.91
N ILE A 517 12.30 9.29 6.53
CA ILE A 517 11.95 10.35 7.46
C ILE A 517 10.53 10.17 8.06
N GLN A 518 9.64 9.48 7.35
CA GLN A 518 8.28 9.21 7.84
C GLN A 518 8.25 8.22 9.01
N PHE A 519 9.26 7.34 9.17
CA PHE A 519 9.37 6.55 10.39
C PHE A 519 9.53 7.43 11.63
N PHE A 520 10.34 8.49 11.56
CA PHE A 520 10.52 9.43 12.67
C PHE A 520 9.25 10.25 12.94
N MET A 521 8.57 10.72 11.89
CA MET A 521 7.28 11.38 12.07
C MET A 521 6.27 10.46 12.75
N GLY A 522 6.20 9.20 12.34
CA GLY A 522 5.31 8.21 12.92
C GLY A 522 5.61 7.91 14.39
N THR A 523 6.87 7.70 14.76
CA THR A 523 7.24 7.46 16.16
C THR A 523 7.00 8.68 17.06
N GLN A 524 7.05 9.89 16.50
CA GLN A 524 6.72 11.14 17.19
C GLN A 524 5.21 11.45 17.21
N GLY A 525 4.37 10.57 16.66
CA GLY A 525 2.92 10.67 16.76
C GLY A 525 2.24 11.41 15.61
N MET A 526 2.91 11.66 14.47
CA MET A 526 2.25 12.21 13.28
C MET A 526 1.29 11.18 12.68
N PRO A 527 -0.03 11.38 12.76
CA PRO A 527 -0.96 10.36 12.34
C PRO A 527 -1.15 10.37 10.82
N ARG A 528 -1.47 9.21 10.24
CA ARG A 528 -1.71 9.08 8.80
C ARG A 528 -3.05 9.73 8.44
N ARG A 529 -3.12 10.31 7.25
CA ARG A 529 -4.32 10.98 6.72
C ARG A 529 -4.59 12.39 7.27
N TYR A 530 -3.63 13.22 7.74
CA TYR A 530 -3.79 14.66 8.18
C TYR A 530 -3.22 15.69 7.13
N ALA A 531 -3.79 16.92 6.92
CA ALA A 531 -3.46 18.02 5.89
C ALA A 531 -2.36 18.81 6.45
N THR A 532 -2.78 19.29 7.59
CA THR A 532 -2.17 20.21 8.42
C THR A 532 -1.54 19.30 9.43
N TYR A 533 -0.25 19.47 9.51
CA TYR A 533 0.57 18.94 10.55
C TYR A 533 0.97 20.11 11.42
N SER A 534 1.29 19.82 12.68
CA SER A 534 1.80 20.83 13.58
C SER A 534 3.19 21.31 13.11
N PRO A 535 3.59 22.57 13.38
CA PRO A 535 4.86 23.12 12.88
C PRO A 535 6.11 22.30 13.22
N GLU A 536 6.08 21.48 14.28
CA GLU A 536 7.20 20.62 14.66
C GLU A 536 7.51 19.54 13.59
N PHE A 537 6.52 19.17 12.77
CA PHE A 537 6.69 18.22 11.67
C PHE A 537 7.08 18.86 10.33
N GLU A 538 7.13 20.20 10.25
CA GLU A 538 7.28 20.93 8.98
C GLU A 538 8.56 20.55 8.22
N LEU A 539 9.69 20.49 8.93
CA LEU A 539 10.97 20.11 8.31
C LEU A 539 10.93 18.70 7.73
N MET A 540 10.35 17.75 8.47
CA MET A 540 10.27 16.35 8.05
C MET A 540 9.34 16.17 6.85
N HIS A 541 8.24 16.91 6.79
CA HIS A 541 7.38 16.96 5.61
C HIS A 541 8.08 17.59 4.39
N LYS A 542 8.85 18.67 4.57
CA LYS A 542 9.65 19.26 3.48
C LYS A 542 10.68 18.28 2.92
N ILE A 543 11.37 17.54 3.78
CA ILE A 543 12.32 16.49 3.37
C ILE A 543 11.58 15.38 2.60
N SER A 544 10.47 14.88 3.15
CA SER A 544 9.66 13.84 2.51
C SER A 544 9.17 14.28 1.13
N THR A 545 8.74 15.54 1.02
CA THR A 545 8.29 16.16 -0.25
C THR A 545 9.43 16.28 -1.26
N PHE A 546 10.62 16.70 -0.83
CA PHE A 546 11.77 16.75 -1.72
C PHE A 546 12.12 15.37 -2.27
N GLY A 547 12.09 14.34 -1.41
CA GLY A 547 12.26 12.95 -1.83
C GLY A 547 11.24 12.51 -2.88
N SER A 548 9.97 12.91 -2.74
CA SER A 548 8.91 12.47 -3.64
C SER A 548 9.06 13.08 -5.04
N TRP A 549 9.52 14.33 -5.13
CA TRP A 549 9.90 14.95 -6.40
C TRP A 549 11.10 14.26 -7.06
N LEU A 550 12.10 13.87 -6.28
CA LEU A 550 13.24 13.12 -6.80
C LEU A 550 12.79 11.76 -7.33
N LEU A 551 11.89 11.08 -6.61
CA LEU A 551 11.30 9.82 -7.04
C LEU A 551 10.51 9.98 -8.36
N ALA A 552 9.71 11.03 -8.49
CA ALA A 552 8.98 11.37 -9.72
C ALA A 552 9.93 11.58 -10.90
N ILE A 553 11.00 12.35 -10.72
CA ILE A 553 12.04 12.55 -11.74
C ILE A 553 12.67 11.20 -12.12
N GLY A 554 12.98 10.34 -11.16
CA GLY A 554 13.49 9.00 -11.42
C GLY A 554 12.57 8.16 -12.30
N PHE A 555 11.26 8.19 -12.07
CA PHE A 555 10.29 7.51 -12.94
C PHE A 555 10.17 8.15 -14.33
N LEU A 556 10.25 9.48 -14.43
CA LEU A 556 10.25 10.16 -15.72
C LEU A 556 11.48 9.80 -16.56
N ILE A 557 12.66 9.70 -15.94
CA ILE A 557 13.87 9.24 -16.63
C ILE A 557 13.67 7.81 -17.14
N HIS A 558 13.11 6.90 -16.34
CA HIS A 558 12.78 5.54 -16.79
C HIS A 558 11.84 5.52 -18.00
N LEU A 559 10.79 6.35 -17.97
CA LEU A 559 9.87 6.47 -19.10
C LEU A 559 10.62 6.89 -20.38
N VAL A 560 11.54 7.85 -20.29
CA VAL A 560 12.39 8.28 -21.41
C VAL A 560 13.33 7.17 -21.86
N VAL A 561 13.96 6.44 -20.92
CA VAL A 561 14.87 5.30 -21.23
C VAL A 561 14.14 4.22 -22.02
N PHE A 562 12.96 3.83 -21.57
CA PHE A 562 12.15 2.81 -22.22
C PHE A 562 11.59 3.30 -23.56
N ALA A 563 11.09 4.53 -23.64
CA ALA A 563 10.63 5.12 -24.91
C ALA A 563 11.77 5.17 -25.93
N HIS A 564 12.94 5.68 -25.54
CA HIS A 564 14.13 5.70 -26.40
C HIS A 564 14.53 4.29 -26.84
N SER A 565 14.43 3.29 -25.97
CA SER A 565 14.73 1.89 -26.31
C SER A 565 13.83 1.36 -27.44
N VAL A 566 12.52 1.61 -27.38
CA VAL A 566 11.61 1.15 -28.44
C VAL A 566 11.93 1.79 -29.78
N PHE A 567 12.14 3.11 -29.80
CA PHE A 567 12.31 3.87 -31.05
C PHE A 567 13.74 3.83 -31.62
N ALA A 568 14.76 3.85 -30.76
CA ALA A 568 16.16 4.03 -31.13
C ALA A 568 17.11 3.01 -30.49
N GLY A 569 16.59 2.03 -29.73
CA GLY A 569 17.39 1.00 -29.08
C GLY A 569 18.09 0.07 -30.08
N ARG A 570 19.25 -0.46 -29.67
CA ARG A 570 19.97 -1.50 -30.42
C ARG A 570 19.17 -2.80 -30.41
N LYS A 571 19.29 -3.62 -31.46
CA LYS A 571 18.64 -4.93 -31.48
C LYS A 571 19.19 -5.80 -30.35
N ALA A 572 18.30 -6.42 -29.58
CA ALA A 572 18.66 -7.30 -28.50
C ALA A 572 19.11 -8.68 -29.04
N PRO A 573 20.14 -9.30 -28.44
CA PRO A 573 20.38 -10.72 -28.64
C PRO A 573 19.24 -11.55 -27.99
N ARG A 574 19.18 -12.85 -28.32
CA ARG A 574 18.18 -13.77 -27.74
C ARG A 574 18.32 -13.88 -26.22
N ASN A 575 19.57 -13.94 -25.75
CA ASN A 575 19.93 -14.02 -24.33
C ASN A 575 20.98 -12.94 -24.01
N PRO A 576 20.58 -11.71 -23.65
CA PRO A 576 21.51 -10.62 -23.33
C PRO A 576 22.22 -10.77 -21.99
N TRP A 577 21.68 -11.60 -21.09
CA TRP A 577 22.14 -11.70 -19.71
C TRP A 577 22.84 -13.02 -19.37
N GLY A 578 22.76 -14.02 -20.26
CA GLY A 578 23.27 -15.35 -20.01
C GLY A 578 22.40 -16.15 -19.04
N GLY A 579 21.09 -15.97 -19.08
CA GLY A 579 20.16 -16.75 -18.25
C GLY A 579 20.03 -18.19 -18.75
N LEU A 580 19.69 -19.10 -17.83
CA LEU A 580 19.55 -20.55 -18.08
C LEU A 580 18.11 -21.05 -18.13
N SER A 581 17.13 -20.25 -17.74
CA SER A 581 15.71 -20.60 -17.82
C SER A 581 15.19 -20.53 -19.27
N LEU A 582 14.12 -21.27 -19.57
CA LEU A 582 13.64 -21.51 -20.94
C LEU A 582 13.25 -20.23 -21.71
N GLU A 583 12.91 -19.14 -21.04
CA GLU A 583 12.64 -17.86 -21.70
C GLU A 583 13.84 -17.27 -22.42
N TRP A 584 15.05 -17.71 -22.07
CA TRP A 584 16.29 -17.29 -22.72
C TRP A 584 16.69 -18.16 -23.90
N GLU A 585 16.01 -19.29 -24.13
CA GLU A 585 16.23 -20.15 -25.30
C GLU A 585 15.42 -19.71 -26.53
N THR A 586 14.32 -18.98 -26.32
CA THR A 586 13.50 -18.44 -27.41
C THR A 586 14.03 -17.11 -27.96
N GLU A 587 13.45 -16.67 -29.08
CA GLU A 587 13.77 -15.39 -29.73
C GLU A 587 13.42 -14.16 -28.86
N SER A 588 13.88 -13.00 -29.30
CA SER A 588 13.59 -11.70 -28.69
C SER A 588 13.11 -10.73 -29.77
N PRO A 589 11.80 -10.45 -29.89
CA PRO A 589 10.69 -10.98 -29.09
C PRO A 589 10.39 -12.48 -29.31
N PRO A 590 9.71 -13.16 -28.37
CA PRO A 590 9.25 -14.53 -28.54
C PRO A 590 8.34 -14.72 -29.77
N LEU A 591 8.30 -15.95 -30.27
CA LEU A 591 7.35 -16.39 -31.30
C LEU A 591 5.93 -16.45 -30.74
N GLU A 592 4.91 -16.44 -31.60
CA GLU A 592 3.49 -16.52 -31.22
C GLU A 592 3.16 -17.72 -30.31
N HIS A 593 3.82 -18.86 -30.51
CA HIS A 593 3.66 -20.06 -29.69
C HIS A 593 4.85 -20.33 -28.76
N ASN A 594 5.58 -19.27 -28.40
CA ASN A 594 6.79 -19.24 -27.57
C ASN A 594 8.00 -19.99 -28.15
N PHE A 595 7.85 -21.19 -28.72
CA PHE A 595 8.95 -22.00 -29.24
C PHE A 595 8.58 -22.60 -30.61
N ALA A 596 9.57 -22.69 -31.51
CA ALA A 596 9.38 -23.29 -32.84
C ALA A 596 9.13 -24.81 -32.78
N ARG A 597 9.68 -25.46 -31.76
CA ARG A 597 9.48 -26.87 -31.40
C ARG A 597 9.39 -26.96 -29.88
N GLU A 598 8.78 -28.03 -29.38
CA GLU A 598 8.74 -28.29 -27.94
C GLU A 598 10.18 -28.31 -27.38
N PRO A 599 10.50 -27.47 -26.37
CA PRO A 599 11.84 -27.45 -25.80
C PRO A 599 12.11 -28.78 -25.09
N VAL A 600 13.39 -29.10 -24.89
CA VAL A 600 13.81 -30.27 -24.11
C VAL A 600 14.59 -29.77 -22.92
N LEU A 601 14.16 -30.12 -21.72
CA LEU A 601 14.85 -29.71 -20.51
C LEU A 601 16.19 -30.45 -20.39
N THR A 602 17.30 -29.76 -20.62
CA THR A 602 18.65 -30.33 -20.53
C THR A 602 19.36 -30.06 -19.21
N HIS A 603 18.91 -29.05 -18.46
CA HIS A 603 19.47 -28.65 -17.17
C HIS A 603 18.43 -27.86 -16.36
N GLY A 604 18.72 -27.63 -15.08
CA GLY A 604 17.92 -26.78 -14.22
C GLY A 604 18.09 -25.29 -14.53
N PRO A 605 17.14 -24.43 -14.11
CA PRO A 605 17.12 -23.01 -14.43
C PRO A 605 18.25 -22.20 -13.75
N TYR A 606 18.99 -22.81 -12.82
CA TYR A 606 20.04 -22.16 -12.04
C TYR A 606 21.38 -22.90 -12.06
N ASP A 607 21.61 -23.79 -13.02
CA ASP A 607 22.80 -24.67 -13.05
C ASP A 607 24.07 -23.96 -13.58
N TYR A 608 24.29 -22.72 -13.16
CA TYR A 608 25.40 -21.84 -13.56
C TYR A 608 26.79 -22.39 -13.19
N ASP A 609 26.84 -23.38 -12.31
CA ASP A 609 28.03 -24.10 -11.86
C ASP A 609 28.41 -25.29 -12.77
N THR A 610 27.48 -25.75 -13.61
CA THR A 610 27.68 -26.93 -14.47
C THR A 610 27.39 -26.69 -15.94
N VAL A 611 26.70 -25.59 -16.28
CA VAL A 611 26.24 -25.29 -17.63
C VAL A 611 26.71 -23.91 -18.07
N VAL A 612 27.27 -23.85 -19.27
CA VAL A 612 27.54 -22.59 -19.97
C VAL A 612 26.24 -22.10 -20.60
N PRO A 613 25.81 -20.85 -20.37
CA PRO A 613 24.58 -20.34 -20.94
C PRO A 613 24.50 -20.51 -22.48
N PRO A 614 23.32 -20.85 -23.03
CA PRO A 614 23.16 -20.98 -24.47
C PRO A 614 23.61 -19.71 -25.19
N HIS A 615 24.33 -19.89 -26.31
CA HIS A 615 24.87 -18.82 -27.16
C HIS A 615 26.00 -17.97 -26.54
N TYR A 616 26.55 -18.37 -25.39
CA TYR A 616 27.77 -17.79 -24.83
C TYR A 616 29.00 -18.63 -25.20
N ASP A 617 30.14 -17.95 -25.35
CA ASP A 617 31.43 -18.61 -25.55
C ASP A 617 31.93 -19.23 -24.23
N PRO A 618 32.19 -20.55 -24.17
CA PRO A 618 32.76 -21.20 -22.99
C PRO A 618 34.06 -20.56 -22.48
N ALA A 619 34.86 -19.97 -23.37
CA ALA A 619 36.09 -19.26 -22.97
C ALA A 619 35.80 -17.97 -22.18
N LEU A 620 34.64 -17.36 -22.41
CA LEU A 620 34.18 -16.15 -21.71
C LEU A 620 33.30 -16.48 -20.48
N TYR A 621 32.97 -17.75 -20.27
CA TYR A 621 32.21 -18.27 -19.14
C TYR A 621 32.89 -19.51 -18.55
N PRO A 622 34.05 -19.36 -17.88
CA PRO A 622 34.73 -20.48 -17.27
C PRO A 622 33.87 -21.05 -16.14
N LEU A 623 33.56 -22.35 -16.23
CA LEU A 623 32.86 -23.05 -15.15
C LEU A 623 33.80 -23.18 -13.93
N PRO A 624 33.26 -23.17 -12.70
CA PRO A 624 34.06 -23.40 -11.50
C PRO A 624 34.80 -24.74 -11.60
N GLU A 625 36.05 -24.78 -11.12
CA GLU A 625 36.75 -26.05 -10.97
C GLU A 625 35.94 -26.97 -10.04
N ARG A 626 35.63 -28.17 -10.54
CA ARG A 626 34.85 -29.16 -9.81
C ARG A 626 35.70 -29.62 -8.62
N SER A 627 35.33 -29.25 -7.39
CA SER A 627 36.01 -29.81 -6.21
C SER A 627 35.56 -31.26 -6.04
N ASP A 628 36.50 -32.18 -5.91
CA ASP A 628 36.24 -33.63 -5.77
C ASP A 628 35.40 -33.99 -4.52
N ASN A 629 35.09 -33.01 -3.66
CA ASN A 629 34.35 -33.16 -2.41
C ASN A 629 32.97 -32.47 -2.39
N ALA A 630 32.48 -31.92 -3.51
CA ALA A 630 31.14 -31.34 -3.55
C ALA A 630 30.08 -32.46 -3.56
N PRO A 631 29.14 -32.52 -2.60
CA PRO A 631 28.11 -33.56 -2.60
C PRO A 631 27.24 -33.41 -3.86
N SER A 632 26.94 -34.52 -4.53
CA SER A 632 25.97 -34.55 -5.62
C SER A 632 24.57 -34.29 -5.05
N HIS A 633 24.21 -33.02 -4.92
CA HIS A 633 22.87 -32.61 -4.52
C HIS A 633 21.96 -32.60 -5.75
N HIS A 634 21.51 -33.79 -6.15
CA HIS A 634 20.32 -33.98 -7.00
C HIS A 634 19.03 -33.90 -6.15
#